data_AF-A0A367FW60-F1
#
_entry.id   AF-A0A367FW60-F1
#
_cell.length_a   1.000
_cell.length_b   1.000
_cell.length_c   1.000
_cell.angle_alpha   90.00
_cell.angle_beta   90.00
_cell.angle_gamma   90.00
#
_symmetry.space_group_name_H-M   'P 1'
#
loop_
_entity.id
_entity.type
_entity.pdbx_description
1 polymer ?
#
loop_
_entity_poly.entity_id
_entity_poly.type
_entity_poly.pdbx_seq_one_letter_code
_entity_poly.pdbx_strand_id
1 'polypeptide(L)'
;MEESKMDLNDFTSAENKKMTTENDIPTFNPPIGDAPKVGVDGKSKKAQTFTPPTTSNMDPGCYYHPEERVVGHCARCGKNLCRYCCDSFGVTGGEYAGKMLCYDCTTKLVKDNVEELQKNHNYIHGQYTQCLVGCAIGGVIGFIWGLSGGIMGALLYMVLCAAIGGSASNFFHRFIAAIPGFFVSTGNMVISICVGLFKFIFCFFLYAIMALFETVKKILYYRNYMAQTADCLEKDSSALQCIRDRMEYSRVMNENRGMSLADLMNEGSELYNNSYARMVQEQGEEKAEAFVSRCTTQIAENGEIIRSFAA
;
A
#
# COMPACT_ATOMS: atom_id res chain seq x y z
N MET A 1 -12.69 -28.00 -13.70
CA MET A 1 -12.54 -28.14 -12.24
C MET A 1 -11.71 -29.38 -12.04
N GLU A 2 -10.40 -29.19 -11.99
CA GLU A 2 -9.41 -30.25 -11.85
C GLU A 2 -8.29 -29.67 -11.00
N GLU A 3 -8.09 -30.28 -9.83
CA GLU A 3 -7.10 -29.89 -8.83
C GLU A 3 -5.70 -30.22 -9.33
N SER A 4 -4.82 -29.22 -9.43
CA SER A 4 -3.39 -29.44 -9.64
C SER A 4 -2.69 -29.42 -8.29
N LYS A 5 -2.39 -30.61 -7.78
CA LYS A 5 -1.35 -30.85 -6.76
C LYS A 5 0.00 -30.52 -7.41
N MET A 6 0.78 -29.65 -6.77
CA MET A 6 2.15 -29.36 -7.19
C MET A 6 3.10 -30.09 -6.24
N ASP A 7 3.80 -31.08 -6.79
CA ASP A 7 4.68 -32.00 -6.07
C ASP A 7 5.98 -31.32 -5.61
N LEU A 8 6.35 -31.66 -4.39
CA LEU A 8 7.52 -31.22 -3.65
C LEU A 8 8.73 -32.09 -4.06
N ASN A 9 9.39 -31.83 -5.19
CA ASN A 9 10.63 -32.57 -5.55
C ASN A 9 11.54 -31.95 -6.62
N ASP A 10 11.51 -30.62 -6.85
CA ASP A 10 12.34 -29.98 -7.87
C ASP A 10 13.46 -29.10 -7.27
N PHE A 11 14.35 -29.71 -6.49
CA PHE A 11 15.63 -29.08 -6.11
C PHE A 11 16.76 -30.10 -6.03
N THR A 12 17.08 -30.75 -7.16
CA THR A 12 18.44 -31.26 -7.36
C THR A 12 18.85 -31.13 -8.82
N SER A 13 20.04 -30.55 -9.02
CA SER A 13 20.87 -30.56 -10.24
C SER A 13 20.81 -29.33 -11.14
N ALA A 14 21.79 -28.44 -10.96
CA ALA A 14 22.68 -27.90 -12.01
C ALA A 14 23.50 -26.76 -11.37
N GLU A 15 24.71 -27.04 -10.89
CA GLU A 15 25.98 -26.82 -11.61
C GLU A 15 26.78 -25.66 -11.01
N ASN A 16 27.76 -26.07 -10.20
CA ASN A 16 29.13 -25.60 -10.25
C ASN A 16 29.44 -24.60 -11.39
N LYS A 17 29.64 -23.33 -11.03
CA LYS A 17 30.55 -22.46 -11.77
C LYS A 17 31.57 -21.82 -10.83
N LYS A 18 32.78 -22.36 -10.94
CA LYS A 18 34.04 -21.97 -10.31
C LYS A 18 34.36 -20.50 -10.60
N MET A 19 34.53 -19.69 -9.57
CA MET A 19 35.24 -18.40 -9.66
C MET A 19 36.25 -18.34 -8.52
N THR A 20 37.51 -18.54 -8.87
CA THR A 20 38.69 -18.37 -8.00
C THR A 20 39.10 -16.90 -7.99
N THR A 21 39.28 -16.32 -6.81
CA THR A 21 40.39 -15.39 -6.49
C THR A 21 40.51 -15.24 -4.97
N GLU A 22 41.76 -15.25 -4.50
CA GLU A 22 42.20 -15.25 -3.10
C GLU A 22 41.76 -14.00 -2.31
N ASN A 23 41.37 -14.18 -1.04
CA ASN A 23 42.21 -13.85 0.12
C ASN A 23 41.45 -14.03 1.47
N ASP A 24 42.15 -14.71 2.39
CA ASP A 24 41.99 -14.77 3.86
C ASP A 24 40.74 -15.41 4.48
N ILE A 25 40.68 -16.74 4.43
CA ILE A 25 39.97 -17.58 5.42
C ILE A 25 41.03 -18.12 6.40
N PRO A 26 40.92 -17.91 7.72
CA PRO A 26 41.88 -18.46 8.66
C PRO A 26 41.76 -19.98 8.71
N THR A 27 42.84 -20.67 8.33
CA THR A 27 42.99 -22.13 8.48
C THR A 27 43.00 -22.48 9.96
N PHE A 28 42.07 -23.35 10.37
CA PHE A 28 42.06 -23.92 11.71
C PHE A 28 43.06 -25.07 11.77
N ASN A 29 44.22 -24.87 12.42
CA ASN A 29 45.11 -25.96 12.76
C ASN A 29 44.67 -26.53 14.12
N PRO A 30 44.11 -27.76 14.17
CA PRO A 30 43.82 -28.38 15.46
C PRO A 30 45.13 -28.64 16.21
N PRO A 31 45.14 -28.54 17.55
CA PRO A 31 46.33 -28.82 18.34
C PRO A 31 46.76 -30.29 18.14
N ILE A 32 48.04 -30.47 17.81
CA ILE A 32 48.69 -31.78 17.79
C ILE A 32 48.89 -32.20 19.25
N GLY A 33 47.98 -33.03 19.74
CA GLY A 33 48.06 -33.64 21.06
C GLY A 33 47.11 -34.83 21.11
N ASP A 34 47.63 -36.00 21.47
CA ASP A 34 46.92 -37.28 21.45
C ASP A 34 45.56 -37.21 22.17
N ALA A 35 44.55 -37.81 21.53
CA ALA A 35 43.22 -37.99 22.10
C ALA A 35 43.32 -38.69 23.48
N PRO A 36 42.58 -38.25 24.51
CA PRO A 36 42.59 -38.94 25.80
C PRO A 36 41.93 -40.32 25.63
N LYS A 37 42.72 -41.38 25.80
CA LYS A 37 42.20 -42.73 25.97
C LYS A 37 41.35 -42.77 27.24
N VAL A 38 40.14 -43.31 27.11
CA VAL A 38 39.21 -43.56 28.23
C VAL A 38 39.87 -44.54 29.21
N GLY A 39 40.23 -44.06 30.40
CA GLY A 39 40.67 -44.87 31.53
C GLY A 39 39.48 -45.49 32.29
N VAL A 40 39.69 -46.68 32.84
CA VAL A 40 38.70 -47.62 33.40
C VAL A 40 38.31 -47.28 34.85
N ASP A 41 38.29 -46.01 35.21
CA ASP A 41 38.10 -45.59 36.60
C ASP A 41 37.16 -44.37 36.64
N GLY A 42 35.87 -44.66 36.82
CA GLY A 42 34.73 -43.75 36.71
C GLY A 42 34.72 -42.55 37.65
N LYS A 43 35.58 -41.56 37.40
CA LYS A 43 35.48 -40.20 37.95
C LYS A 43 35.57 -39.17 36.82
N SER A 44 34.40 -38.68 36.40
CA SER A 44 34.26 -37.63 35.39
C SER A 44 34.91 -36.33 35.87
N LYS A 45 35.93 -35.85 35.14
CA LYS A 45 36.43 -34.48 35.29
C LYS A 45 35.37 -33.54 34.69
N LYS A 46 34.86 -32.64 35.53
CA LYS A 46 33.84 -31.64 35.22
C LYS A 46 34.14 -30.96 33.87
N ALA A 47 33.18 -31.03 32.94
CA ALA A 47 33.26 -30.33 31.66
C ALA A 47 33.47 -28.82 31.91
N GLN A 48 34.30 -28.18 31.08
CA GLN A 48 34.58 -26.75 31.19
C GLN A 48 33.27 -25.97 30.97
N THR A 49 32.81 -25.27 32.00
CA THR A 49 31.69 -24.34 31.91
C THR A 49 32.14 -23.10 31.16
N PHE A 50 31.58 -22.86 29.98
CA PHE A 50 31.72 -21.57 29.31
C PHE A 50 31.06 -20.50 30.17
N THR A 51 31.87 -19.56 30.66
CA THR A 51 31.36 -18.35 31.30
C THR A 51 31.29 -17.29 30.22
N PRO A 52 30.10 -16.78 29.84
CA PRO A 52 30.01 -15.72 28.85
C PRO A 52 30.74 -14.47 29.39
N PRO A 53 31.42 -13.70 28.53
CA PRO A 53 32.15 -12.52 28.98
C PRO A 53 31.17 -11.50 29.58
N THR A 54 31.41 -11.13 30.83
CA THR A 54 30.76 -9.98 31.47
C THR A 54 31.32 -8.71 30.83
N THR A 55 30.71 -8.23 29.75
CA THR A 55 31.08 -6.93 29.17
C THR A 55 30.26 -5.83 29.85
N SER A 56 30.81 -5.25 30.90
CA SER A 56 30.32 -4.06 31.59
C SER A 56 30.76 -2.76 30.89
N ASN A 57 30.48 -2.64 29.59
CA ASN A 57 30.51 -1.40 28.81
C ASN A 57 29.56 -1.60 27.63
N MET A 58 28.26 -1.44 27.87
CA MET A 58 27.23 -1.58 26.85
C MET A 58 27.37 -0.42 25.86
N ASP A 59 27.90 -0.70 24.67
CA ASP A 59 27.50 0.06 23.47
C ASP A 59 25.96 0.17 23.49
N PRO A 60 25.38 1.33 23.20
CA PRO A 60 23.96 1.56 23.40
C PRO A 60 23.16 0.53 22.61
N GLY A 61 22.44 -0.36 23.30
CA GLY A 61 21.64 -1.44 22.71
C GLY A 61 20.55 -0.91 21.77
N CYS A 62 19.83 -1.84 21.12
CA CYS A 62 18.72 -1.44 20.26
C CYS A 62 17.69 -0.60 21.04
N TYR A 63 17.17 0.45 20.39
CA TYR A 63 16.20 1.36 20.99
C TYR A 63 14.95 0.62 21.53
N TYR A 64 14.52 -0.44 20.85
CA TYR A 64 13.37 -1.26 21.25
C TYR A 64 13.74 -2.50 22.05
N HIS A 65 15.00 -2.96 21.94
CA HIS A 65 15.50 -4.16 22.59
C HIS A 65 16.86 -3.86 23.23
N PRO A 66 16.90 -3.28 24.45
CA PRO A 66 18.15 -2.80 25.05
C PRO A 66 19.22 -3.89 25.26
N GLU A 67 18.80 -5.14 25.38
CA GLU A 67 19.68 -6.31 25.54
C GLU A 67 20.23 -6.85 24.21
N GLU A 68 19.71 -6.39 23.07
CA GLU A 68 20.14 -6.83 21.75
C GLU A 68 21.26 -5.96 21.18
N ARG A 69 22.20 -6.61 20.49
CA ARG A 69 23.31 -5.92 19.83
C ARG A 69 22.79 -5.09 18.65
N VAL A 70 23.29 -3.87 18.54
CA VAL A 70 23.02 -2.98 17.41
C VAL A 70 23.72 -3.48 16.15
N VAL A 71 22.97 -3.53 15.06
CA VAL A 71 23.48 -3.86 13.72
C VAL A 71 23.30 -2.71 12.73
N GLY A 72 22.54 -1.67 13.10
CA GLY A 72 22.23 -0.55 12.21
C GLY A 72 21.55 0.63 12.91
N HIS A 73 21.27 1.68 12.13
CA HIS A 73 20.66 2.94 12.58
C HIS A 73 19.55 3.39 11.63
N CYS A 74 18.41 3.84 12.15
CA CYS A 74 17.33 4.35 11.32
C CYS A 74 17.76 5.55 10.46
N ALA A 75 17.56 5.47 9.15
CA ALA A 75 17.94 6.53 8.22
C ALA A 75 17.15 7.84 8.40
N ARG A 76 15.97 7.81 9.04
CA ARG A 76 15.11 8.99 9.26
C ARG A 76 15.35 9.67 10.61
N CYS A 77 15.56 8.90 11.69
CA CYS A 77 15.64 9.44 13.05
C CYS A 77 16.93 9.09 13.81
N GLY A 78 17.82 8.28 13.23
CA GLY A 78 19.11 7.92 13.83
C GLY A 78 19.06 6.89 14.97
N LYS A 79 17.88 6.36 15.35
CA LYS A 79 17.75 5.36 16.41
C LYS A 79 18.55 4.08 16.10
N ASN A 80 19.19 3.51 17.13
CA ASN A 80 19.90 2.23 17.05
C ASN A 80 18.93 1.06 16.90
N LEU A 81 19.23 0.13 16.00
CA LEU A 81 18.38 -1.01 15.65
C LEU A 81 19.16 -2.33 15.74
N CYS A 82 18.55 -3.36 16.33
CA CYS A 82 19.03 -4.74 16.30
C CYS A 82 18.65 -5.42 14.98
N ARG A 83 19.13 -6.66 14.79
CA ARG A 83 18.84 -7.46 13.59
C ARG A 83 17.33 -7.61 13.33
N TYR A 84 16.57 -7.91 14.38
CA TYR A 84 15.11 -8.07 14.29
C TYR A 84 14.35 -6.79 13.94
N CYS A 85 14.93 -5.61 14.21
CA CYS A 85 14.38 -4.32 13.84
C CYS A 85 14.88 -3.83 12.48
N CYS A 86 15.98 -4.36 11.95
CA CYS A 86 16.52 -3.97 10.64
C CYS A 86 15.95 -4.80 9.49
N ASP A 87 15.85 -6.13 9.65
CA ASP A 87 15.57 -7.05 8.54
C ASP A 87 14.12 -6.95 8.03
N SER A 88 13.22 -6.36 8.81
CA SER A 88 11.77 -6.48 8.58
C SER A 88 11.09 -5.16 8.21
N PHE A 89 11.81 -4.04 8.26
CA PHE A 89 11.29 -2.70 8.00
C PHE A 89 12.16 -1.99 6.97
N GLY A 90 12.08 -2.47 5.73
CA GLY A 90 12.68 -1.84 4.56
C GLY A 90 11.60 -1.25 3.66
N VAL A 91 11.83 -0.04 3.16
CA VAL A 91 11.00 0.56 2.10
C VAL A 91 11.66 0.19 0.77
N THR A 92 10.88 -0.27 -0.21
CA THR A 92 11.39 -0.64 -1.54
C THR A 92 11.43 0.54 -2.51
N GLY A 93 10.74 1.64 -2.19
CA GLY A 93 10.61 2.82 -3.04
C GLY A 93 10.79 4.15 -2.30
N GLY A 94 10.99 5.24 -3.05
CA GLY A 94 11.18 6.60 -2.54
C GLY A 94 12.55 6.92 -1.90
N GLU A 95 12.61 7.99 -1.11
CA GLU A 95 13.86 8.53 -0.52
C GLU A 95 14.55 7.56 0.46
N TYR A 96 13.77 6.63 1.02
CA TYR A 96 14.23 5.61 1.97
C TYR A 96 14.37 4.21 1.33
N ALA A 97 14.34 4.13 -0.01
CA ALA A 97 14.53 2.87 -0.72
C ALA A 97 15.87 2.20 -0.34
N GLY A 98 15.81 0.95 0.09
CA GLY A 98 17.00 0.19 0.51
C GLY A 98 17.68 0.71 1.78
N LYS A 99 17.05 1.65 2.49
CA LYS A 99 17.52 2.15 3.79
C LYS A 99 16.71 1.50 4.92
N MET A 100 17.39 1.23 6.03
CA MET A 100 16.76 0.75 7.25
C MET A 100 15.96 1.86 7.94
N LEU A 101 14.71 1.57 8.27
CA LEU A 101 13.84 2.46 9.05
C LEU A 101 13.42 1.79 10.36
N CYS A 102 13.33 2.59 11.43
CA CYS A 102 12.76 2.11 12.68
C CYS A 102 11.24 1.95 12.54
N TYR A 103 10.66 1.08 13.38
CA TYR A 103 9.22 0.87 13.44
C TYR A 103 8.42 2.18 13.46
N ASP A 104 8.72 3.12 14.38
CA ASP A 104 7.95 4.37 14.49
C ASP A 104 7.98 5.18 13.19
N CYS A 105 9.11 5.20 12.50
CA CYS A 105 9.27 5.94 11.25
C CYS A 105 8.50 5.27 10.12
N THR A 106 8.54 3.94 10.06
CA THR A 106 7.77 3.15 9.10
C THR A 106 6.27 3.33 9.35
N THR A 107 5.79 3.12 10.57
CA THR A 107 4.37 3.33 10.94
C THR A 107 3.90 4.74 10.65
N LYS A 108 4.74 5.75 10.92
CA LYS A 108 4.41 7.15 10.59
C LYS A 108 4.27 7.36 9.08
N LEU A 109 5.19 6.83 8.27
CA LEU A 109 5.06 6.89 6.80
C LEU A 109 3.78 6.21 6.31
N VAL A 110 3.46 5.02 6.81
CA VAL A 110 2.23 4.31 6.43
C VAL A 110 0.99 5.13 6.82
N LYS A 111 0.98 5.64 8.05
CA LYS A 111 -0.15 6.42 8.56
C LYS A 111 -0.35 7.71 7.77
N ASP A 112 0.72 8.44 7.48
CA ASP A 112 0.68 9.66 6.66
C ASP A 112 0.10 9.34 5.26
N ASN A 113 0.53 8.23 4.63
CA ASN A 113 0.01 7.77 3.33
C ASN A 113 -1.48 7.41 3.40
N VAL A 114 -1.92 6.68 4.43
CA VAL A 114 -3.32 6.28 4.63
C VAL A 114 -4.21 7.50 4.86
N GLU A 115 -3.77 8.47 5.65
CA GLU A 115 -4.52 9.71 5.90
C GLU A 115 -4.67 10.55 4.62
N GLU A 116 -3.60 10.68 3.83
CA GLU A 116 -3.64 11.36 2.54
C GLU A 116 -4.59 10.65 1.56
N LEU A 117 -4.50 9.32 1.47
CA LEU A 117 -5.42 8.50 0.70
C LEU A 117 -6.87 8.72 1.09
N GLN A 118 -7.15 8.65 2.39
CA GLN A 118 -8.50 8.80 2.91
C GLN A 118 -9.06 10.20 2.61
N LYS A 119 -8.22 11.23 2.70
CA LYS A 119 -8.60 12.59 2.33
C LYS A 119 -8.94 12.72 0.84
N ASN A 120 -8.09 12.17 -0.04
CA ASN A 120 -8.31 12.16 -1.48
C ASN A 120 -9.56 11.34 -1.87
N HIS A 121 -9.75 10.19 -1.23
CA HIS A 121 -10.93 9.35 -1.36
C HIS A 121 -12.22 10.11 -1.02
N ASN A 122 -12.24 10.79 0.14
CA ASN A 122 -13.40 11.57 0.57
C ASN A 122 -13.69 12.75 -0.38
N TYR A 123 -12.66 13.44 -0.84
CA TYR A 123 -12.81 14.52 -1.81
C TYR A 123 -13.39 14.02 -3.13
N ILE A 124 -12.86 12.93 -3.68
CA ILE A 124 -13.32 12.34 -4.94
C ILE A 124 -14.72 11.74 -4.79
N HIS A 125 -15.03 11.11 -3.65
CA HIS A 125 -16.39 10.64 -3.34
C HIS A 125 -17.40 11.80 -3.33
N GLY A 126 -17.03 12.95 -2.77
CA GLY A 126 -17.84 14.17 -2.83
C GLY A 126 -18.09 14.62 -4.27
N GLN A 127 -17.04 14.68 -5.10
CA GLN A 127 -17.16 15.05 -6.52
C GLN A 127 -18.03 14.06 -7.32
N TYR A 128 -17.87 12.76 -7.05
CA TYR A 128 -18.67 11.71 -7.68
C TYR A 128 -20.15 11.83 -7.29
N THR A 129 -20.43 12.08 -6.02
CA THR A 129 -21.79 12.29 -5.51
C THR A 129 -22.43 13.51 -6.18
N GLN A 130 -21.70 14.63 -6.29
CA GLN A 130 -22.18 15.82 -6.98
C GLN A 130 -22.46 15.54 -8.47
N CYS A 131 -21.62 14.76 -9.13
CA CYS A 131 -21.84 14.33 -10.52
C CYS A 131 -23.14 13.53 -10.66
N LEU A 132 -23.40 12.57 -9.77
CA LEU A 132 -24.63 11.75 -9.81
C LEU A 132 -25.89 12.58 -9.52
N VAL A 133 -25.83 13.49 -8.54
CA VAL A 133 -26.93 14.42 -8.25
C VAL A 133 -27.21 15.33 -9.45
N GLY A 134 -26.15 15.85 -10.09
CA GLY A 134 -26.26 16.60 -11.34
C GLY A 134 -26.93 15.79 -12.45
N CYS A 135 -26.51 14.53 -12.65
CA CYS A 135 -27.15 13.63 -13.62
C CYS A 135 -28.63 13.40 -13.31
N ALA A 136 -29.00 13.20 -12.05
CA ALA A 136 -30.39 12.98 -11.66
C ALA A 136 -31.26 14.21 -11.93
N ILE A 137 -30.81 15.40 -11.51
CA ILE A 137 -31.53 16.66 -11.76
C ILE A 137 -31.66 16.91 -13.26
N GLY A 138 -30.56 16.78 -14.01
CA GLY A 138 -30.55 16.92 -15.46
C GLY A 138 -31.49 15.92 -16.15
N GLY A 139 -31.49 14.67 -15.69
CA GLY A 139 -32.37 13.62 -16.21
C GLY A 139 -33.84 13.94 -16.02
N VAL A 140 -34.24 14.40 -14.84
CA VAL A 140 -35.64 14.80 -14.56
C VAL A 140 -36.06 15.97 -15.47
N ILE A 141 -35.21 17.00 -15.61
CA ILE A 141 -35.49 18.14 -16.48
C ILE A 141 -35.64 17.69 -17.94
N GLY A 142 -34.69 16.88 -18.43
CA GLY A 142 -34.69 16.37 -19.79
C GLY A 142 -35.91 15.49 -20.08
N PHE A 143 -36.30 14.64 -19.12
CA PHE A 143 -37.48 13.80 -19.26
C PHE A 143 -38.74 14.66 -19.42
N ILE A 144 -38.95 15.65 -18.54
CA ILE A 144 -40.11 16.55 -18.58
C ILE A 144 -40.17 17.32 -19.91
N TRP A 145 -39.03 17.88 -20.35
CA TRP A 145 -38.97 18.62 -21.62
C TRP A 145 -39.18 17.74 -22.85
N GLY A 146 -38.71 16.49 -22.82
CA GLY A 146 -38.87 15.57 -23.94
C GLY A 146 -40.27 14.96 -24.07
N LEU A 147 -41.16 15.12 -23.08
CA LEU A 147 -42.52 14.56 -23.11
C LEU A 147 -43.32 15.02 -24.34
N SER A 148 -43.08 16.23 -24.84
CA SER A 148 -43.75 16.74 -26.05
C SER A 148 -43.36 15.99 -27.33
N GLY A 149 -42.22 15.29 -27.33
CA GLY A 149 -41.75 14.43 -28.41
C GLY A 149 -42.18 12.96 -28.25
N GLY A 150 -43.07 12.65 -27.30
CA GLY A 150 -43.45 11.28 -26.94
C GLY A 150 -42.39 10.57 -26.09
N ILE A 151 -42.64 9.29 -25.76
CA ILE A 151 -41.80 8.50 -24.84
C ILE A 151 -40.34 8.39 -25.33
N MET A 152 -40.14 8.18 -26.63
CA MET A 152 -38.80 8.12 -27.22
C MET A 152 -38.06 9.46 -27.13
N GLY A 153 -38.77 10.57 -27.31
CA GLY A 153 -38.24 11.92 -27.09
C GLY A 153 -37.85 12.13 -25.63
N ALA A 154 -38.74 11.79 -24.70
CA ALA A 154 -38.50 11.91 -23.25
C ALA A 154 -37.24 11.16 -22.80
N LEU A 155 -37.03 9.93 -23.27
CA LEU A 155 -35.84 9.14 -22.94
C LEU A 155 -34.56 9.73 -23.54
N LEU A 156 -34.61 10.24 -24.78
CA LEU A 156 -33.44 10.83 -25.42
C LEU A 156 -33.01 12.13 -24.72
N TYR A 157 -33.96 13.02 -24.41
CA TYR A 157 -33.68 14.25 -23.67
C TYR A 157 -33.27 13.97 -22.22
N MET A 158 -33.82 12.95 -21.56
CA MET A 158 -33.37 12.50 -20.23
C MET A 158 -31.87 12.18 -20.24
N VAL A 159 -31.39 11.38 -21.20
CA VAL A 159 -29.97 10.99 -21.27
C VAL A 159 -29.08 12.20 -21.56
N LEU A 160 -29.45 13.06 -22.52
CA LEU A 160 -28.67 14.23 -22.87
C LEU A 160 -28.59 15.24 -21.73
N CYS A 161 -29.70 15.55 -21.07
CA CYS A 161 -29.72 16.50 -19.96
C CYS A 161 -29.08 15.92 -18.70
N ALA A 162 -29.17 14.60 -18.44
CA ALA A 162 -28.42 13.94 -17.39
C ALA A 162 -26.91 14.05 -17.62
N ALA A 163 -26.45 13.82 -18.86
CA ALA A 163 -25.06 14.00 -19.24
C ALA A 163 -24.57 15.43 -18.99
N ILE A 164 -25.36 16.45 -19.39
CA ILE A 164 -25.05 17.86 -19.12
C ILE A 164 -25.02 18.14 -17.61
N GLY A 165 -25.98 17.61 -16.85
CA GLY A 165 -26.05 17.79 -15.42
C GLY A 165 -24.82 17.25 -14.68
N GLY A 166 -24.32 16.08 -15.07
CA GLY A 166 -23.11 15.48 -14.48
C GLY A 166 -21.81 16.23 -14.79
N SER A 167 -21.77 17.00 -15.88
CA SER A 167 -20.59 17.80 -16.28
C SER A 167 -20.91 19.29 -16.45
N ALA A 168 -21.89 19.80 -15.69
CA ALA A 168 -22.47 21.13 -15.89
C ALA A 168 -21.42 22.25 -15.93
N SER A 169 -20.44 22.22 -15.01
CA SER A 169 -19.35 23.21 -14.98
C SER A 169 -18.56 23.25 -16.31
N ASN A 170 -18.19 22.08 -16.85
CA ASN A 170 -17.46 22.00 -18.12
C ASN A 170 -18.34 22.45 -19.29
N PHE A 171 -19.61 22.05 -19.29
CA PHE A 171 -20.57 22.45 -20.30
C PHE A 171 -20.74 23.98 -20.32
N PHE A 172 -21.07 24.60 -19.19
CA PHE A 172 -21.26 26.05 -19.11
C PHE A 172 -19.99 26.81 -19.43
N HIS A 173 -18.82 26.35 -18.97
CA HIS A 173 -17.56 27.02 -19.28
C HIS A 173 -17.29 27.07 -20.79
N ARG A 174 -17.45 25.94 -21.49
CA ARG A 174 -17.28 25.89 -22.95
C ARG A 174 -18.36 26.64 -23.70
N PHE A 175 -19.60 26.53 -23.25
CA PHE A 175 -20.74 27.19 -23.86
C PHE A 175 -20.62 28.71 -23.76
N ILE A 176 -20.29 29.24 -22.58
CA ILE A 176 -20.08 30.67 -22.35
C ILE A 176 -18.89 31.18 -23.17
N ALA A 177 -17.80 30.42 -23.25
CA ALA A 177 -16.65 30.78 -24.08
C ALA A 177 -16.99 30.88 -25.58
N ALA A 178 -18.01 30.16 -26.05
CA ALA A 178 -18.46 30.20 -27.44
C ALA A 178 -19.43 31.36 -27.74
N ILE A 179 -20.07 31.96 -26.72
CA ILE A 179 -21.07 33.04 -26.88
C ILE A 179 -20.59 34.20 -27.76
N PRO A 180 -19.36 34.73 -27.60
CA PRO A 180 -18.88 35.83 -28.43
C PRO A 180 -18.86 35.50 -29.94
N GLY A 181 -18.64 34.22 -30.30
CA GLY A 181 -18.60 33.75 -31.69
C GLY A 181 -19.97 33.64 -32.37
N PHE A 182 -21.07 33.83 -31.62
CA PHE A 182 -22.44 33.82 -32.15
C PHE A 182 -22.84 35.16 -32.75
N PHE A 183 -22.20 36.26 -32.33
CA PHE A 183 -22.47 37.60 -32.85
C PHE A 183 -21.72 37.83 -34.16
N VAL A 184 -22.40 37.64 -35.30
CA VAL A 184 -21.82 37.80 -36.63
C VAL A 184 -22.39 39.05 -37.31
N SER A 185 -21.55 39.98 -37.78
CA SER A 185 -22.01 41.12 -38.58
C SER A 185 -21.94 40.79 -40.07
N THR A 186 -23.08 40.54 -40.70
CA THR A 186 -23.21 40.25 -42.14
C THR A 186 -23.74 41.43 -42.95
N GLY A 187 -23.87 42.62 -42.35
CA GLY A 187 -24.45 43.81 -43.00
C GLY A 187 -25.97 43.79 -43.16
N ASN A 188 -26.64 42.65 -42.92
CA ASN A 188 -28.09 42.50 -42.87
C ASN A 188 -28.50 41.91 -41.52
N MET A 189 -29.31 42.67 -40.76
CA MET A 189 -29.75 42.29 -39.40
C MET A 189 -30.43 40.91 -39.37
N VAL A 190 -31.30 40.61 -40.34
CA VAL A 190 -32.05 39.35 -40.37
C VAL A 190 -31.10 38.17 -40.60
N ILE A 191 -30.18 38.31 -41.56
CA ILE A 191 -29.19 37.26 -41.88
C ILE A 191 -28.25 37.04 -40.69
N SER A 192 -27.81 38.12 -40.05
CA SER A 192 -26.98 38.08 -38.84
C SER A 192 -27.65 37.29 -37.70
N ILE A 193 -28.94 37.57 -37.43
CA ILE A 193 -29.72 36.85 -36.42
C ILE A 193 -29.87 35.38 -36.78
N CYS A 194 -30.21 35.04 -38.02
CA CYS A 194 -30.37 33.65 -38.46
C CYS A 194 -29.06 32.84 -38.33
N VAL A 195 -27.93 33.41 -38.73
CA VAL A 195 -26.61 32.77 -38.60
C VAL A 195 -26.23 32.59 -37.12
N GLY A 196 -26.50 33.59 -36.28
CA GLY A 196 -26.27 33.52 -34.84
C GLY A 196 -27.09 32.41 -34.17
N LEU A 197 -28.39 32.30 -34.49
CA LEU A 197 -29.28 31.25 -33.99
C LEU A 197 -28.83 29.86 -34.43
N PHE A 198 -28.45 29.69 -35.69
CA PHE A 198 -27.93 28.43 -36.19
C PHE A 198 -26.65 28.00 -35.44
N LYS A 199 -25.71 28.92 -35.26
CA LYS A 199 -24.47 28.68 -34.49
C LYS A 199 -24.78 28.34 -33.03
N PHE A 200 -25.71 29.05 -32.41
CA PHE A 200 -26.13 28.80 -31.03
C PHE A 200 -26.66 27.36 -30.87
N ILE A 201 -27.61 26.96 -31.73
CA ILE A 201 -28.21 25.62 -31.71
C ILE A 201 -27.13 24.56 -31.96
N PHE A 202 -26.30 24.76 -32.99
CA PHE A 202 -25.23 23.82 -33.32
C PHE A 202 -24.21 23.66 -32.19
N CYS A 203 -23.71 24.75 -31.60
CA CYS A 203 -22.79 24.72 -30.47
C CYS A 203 -23.42 24.09 -29.23
N PHE A 204 -24.70 24.34 -28.96
CA PHE A 204 -25.42 23.70 -27.87
C PHE A 204 -25.39 22.17 -28.00
N PHE A 205 -25.77 21.63 -29.17
CA PHE A 205 -25.75 20.18 -29.41
C PHE A 205 -24.33 19.60 -29.40
N LEU A 206 -23.35 20.30 -29.99
CA LEU A 206 -21.95 19.88 -29.99
C LEU A 206 -21.42 19.72 -28.56
N TYR A 207 -21.62 20.75 -27.72
CA TYR A 207 -21.17 20.71 -26.33
C TYR A 207 -21.99 19.75 -25.46
N ALA A 208 -23.27 19.52 -25.77
CA ALA A 208 -24.08 18.48 -25.12
C ALA A 208 -23.52 17.07 -25.40
N ILE A 209 -23.12 16.78 -26.64
CA ILE A 209 -22.48 15.51 -26.99
C ILE A 209 -21.11 15.38 -26.30
N MET A 210 -20.31 16.44 -26.30
CA MET A 210 -19.02 16.43 -25.57
C MET A 210 -19.22 16.21 -24.06
N ALA A 211 -20.24 16.83 -23.46
CA ALA A 211 -20.61 16.66 -22.06
C ALA A 211 -20.98 15.18 -21.75
N LEU A 212 -21.62 14.48 -22.69
CA LEU A 212 -21.90 13.04 -22.55
C LEU A 212 -20.61 12.23 -22.42
N PHE A 213 -19.65 12.42 -23.34
CA PHE A 213 -18.37 11.71 -23.26
C PHE A 213 -17.61 12.03 -21.98
N GLU A 214 -17.62 13.29 -21.53
CA GLU A 214 -16.95 13.69 -20.29
C GLU A 214 -17.60 13.09 -19.05
N THR A 215 -18.93 13.09 -18.97
CA THR A 215 -19.66 12.50 -17.86
C THR A 215 -19.41 11.00 -17.79
N VAL A 216 -19.41 10.28 -18.92
CA VAL A 216 -19.05 8.86 -18.97
C VAL A 216 -17.61 8.63 -18.50
N LYS A 217 -16.64 9.41 -19.02
CA LYS A 217 -15.23 9.32 -18.59
C LYS A 217 -15.07 9.56 -17.09
N LYS A 218 -15.72 10.59 -16.54
CA LYS A 218 -15.72 10.91 -15.11
C LYS A 218 -16.27 9.76 -14.28
N ILE A 219 -17.43 9.23 -14.63
CA ILE A 219 -18.07 8.12 -13.90
C ILE A 219 -17.16 6.87 -13.91
N LEU A 220 -16.60 6.50 -15.07
CA LEU A 220 -15.71 5.34 -15.17
C LEU A 220 -14.41 5.55 -14.37
N TYR A 221 -13.82 6.75 -14.47
CA TYR A 221 -12.64 7.13 -13.71
C TYR A 221 -12.90 7.05 -12.20
N TYR A 222 -13.97 7.69 -11.71
CA TYR A 222 -14.32 7.68 -10.29
C TYR A 222 -14.61 6.27 -9.78
N ARG A 223 -15.32 5.44 -10.55
CA ARG A 223 -15.58 4.04 -10.16
C ARG A 223 -14.28 3.24 -10.02
N ASN A 224 -13.40 3.32 -11.02
CA ASN A 224 -12.13 2.60 -10.99
C ASN A 224 -11.24 3.11 -9.86
N TYR A 225 -11.16 4.43 -9.69
CA TYR A 225 -10.42 5.08 -8.63
C TYR A 225 -10.88 4.63 -7.24
N MET A 226 -12.19 4.65 -6.99
CA MET A 226 -12.75 4.25 -5.70
C MET A 226 -12.49 2.78 -5.38
N ALA A 227 -12.60 1.89 -6.38
CA ALA A 227 -12.32 0.48 -6.21
C ALA A 227 -10.85 0.21 -5.87
N GLN A 228 -9.93 0.84 -6.61
CA GLN A 228 -8.48 0.72 -6.34
C GLN A 228 -8.10 1.33 -5.00
N THR A 229 -8.66 2.49 -4.66
CA THR A 229 -8.34 3.19 -3.41
C THR A 229 -8.85 2.42 -2.18
N ALA A 230 -10.03 1.80 -2.25
CA ALA A 230 -10.55 0.99 -1.16
C ALA A 230 -9.67 -0.24 -0.88
N ASP A 231 -9.24 -0.93 -1.95
CA ASP A 231 -8.33 -2.08 -1.86
C ASP A 231 -6.95 -1.68 -1.29
N CYS A 232 -6.37 -0.56 -1.75
CA CYS A 232 -5.13 -0.03 -1.17
C CYS A 232 -5.28 0.34 0.31
N LEU A 233 -6.40 0.98 0.70
CA LEU A 233 -6.63 1.39 2.09
C LEU A 233 -6.82 0.19 3.02
N GLU A 234 -7.50 -0.87 2.56
CA GLU A 234 -7.63 -2.13 3.30
C GLU A 234 -6.27 -2.83 3.46
N LYS A 235 -5.49 -2.90 2.39
CA LYS A 235 -4.13 -3.48 2.42
C LYS A 235 -3.18 -2.70 3.31
N ASP A 236 -3.18 -1.38 3.25
CA ASP A 236 -2.29 -0.55 4.06
C ASP A 236 -2.69 -0.55 5.53
N SER A 237 -4.01 -0.56 5.84
CA SER A 237 -4.49 -0.65 7.21
C SER A 237 -4.19 -2.00 7.86
N SER A 238 -4.40 -3.11 7.13
CA SER A 238 -4.04 -4.45 7.59
C SER A 238 -2.53 -4.63 7.74
N ALA A 239 -1.73 -4.09 6.82
CA ALA A 239 -0.28 -4.09 6.91
C ALA A 239 0.22 -3.29 8.12
N LEU A 240 -0.39 -2.14 8.44
CA LEU A 240 -0.09 -1.36 9.64
C LEU A 240 -0.38 -2.17 10.93
N GLN A 241 -1.50 -2.89 10.96
CA GLN A 241 -1.81 -3.78 12.08
C GLN A 241 -0.79 -4.92 12.19
N CYS A 242 -0.41 -5.56 11.08
CA CYS A 242 0.59 -6.62 11.06
C CYS A 242 1.95 -6.14 11.61
N ILE A 243 2.39 -4.95 11.21
CA ILE A 243 3.62 -4.32 11.70
C ILE A 243 3.52 -4.05 13.22
N ARG A 244 2.37 -3.59 13.71
CA ARG A 244 2.11 -3.38 15.14
C ARG A 244 2.16 -4.67 15.94
N ASP A 245 1.44 -5.70 15.50
CA ASP A 245 1.36 -6.99 16.18
C ASP A 245 2.75 -7.64 16.26
N ARG A 246 3.54 -7.56 15.19
CA ARG A 246 4.93 -8.04 15.18
C ARG A 246 5.83 -7.31 16.19
N MET A 247 5.70 -5.99 16.31
CA MET A 247 6.48 -5.25 17.32
C MET A 247 6.08 -5.64 18.73
N GLU A 248 4.79 -5.77 18.99
CA GLU A 248 4.29 -6.24 20.28
C GLU A 248 4.82 -7.64 20.61
N TYR A 249 4.76 -8.58 19.66
CA TYR A 249 5.37 -9.90 19.79
C TYR A 249 6.85 -9.81 20.18
N SER A 250 7.64 -9.02 19.44
CA SER A 250 9.07 -8.89 19.70
C SER A 250 9.38 -8.30 21.08
N ARG A 251 8.56 -7.35 21.54
CA ARG A 251 8.70 -6.71 22.85
C ARG A 251 8.39 -7.70 23.96
N VAL A 252 7.23 -8.37 23.88
CA VAL A 252 6.77 -9.29 24.92
C VAL A 252 7.70 -10.50 25.03
N MET A 253 8.13 -11.08 23.90
CA MET A 253 9.09 -12.19 23.91
C MET A 253 10.45 -11.79 24.50
N ASN A 254 10.88 -10.56 24.27
CA ASN A 254 12.14 -10.05 24.83
C ASN A 254 12.04 -9.74 26.34
N GLU A 255 10.91 -9.23 26.80
CA GLU A 255 10.64 -9.00 28.24
C GLU A 255 10.49 -10.31 29.01
N ASN A 256 9.99 -11.35 28.36
CA ASN A 256 9.67 -12.66 28.95
C ASN A 256 10.67 -13.74 28.51
N ARG A 257 11.96 -13.41 28.42
CA ARG A 257 13.04 -14.35 28.06
C ARG A 257 12.97 -15.61 28.93
N GLY A 258 12.77 -16.76 28.29
CA GLY A 258 12.69 -18.07 28.95
C GLY A 258 11.29 -18.65 29.11
N MET A 259 10.23 -17.89 28.81
CA MET A 259 8.88 -18.44 28.66
C MET A 259 8.61 -18.94 27.25
N SER A 260 7.76 -19.96 27.12
CA SER A 260 7.36 -20.48 25.81
C SER A 260 6.29 -19.58 25.18
N LEU A 261 6.29 -19.50 23.84
CA LEU A 261 5.26 -18.77 23.10
C LEU A 261 3.84 -19.26 23.45
N ALA A 262 3.68 -20.57 23.69
CA ALA A 262 2.40 -21.15 24.06
C ALA A 262 1.84 -20.58 25.38
N ASP A 263 2.71 -20.32 26.36
CA ASP A 263 2.30 -19.74 27.64
C ASP A 263 1.85 -18.28 27.47
N LEU A 264 2.54 -17.52 26.62
CA LEU A 264 2.23 -16.13 26.29
C LEU A 264 1.01 -15.97 25.38
N MET A 265 0.56 -17.06 24.74
CA MET A 265 -0.63 -17.13 23.90
C MET A 265 -1.83 -17.80 24.57
N ASN A 266 -1.75 -18.14 25.86
CA ASN A 266 -2.91 -18.65 26.61
C ASN A 266 -3.99 -17.57 26.80
N GLU A 267 -5.22 -18.00 27.03
CA GLU A 267 -6.37 -17.10 27.21
C GLU A 267 -6.12 -16.09 28.35
N GLY A 268 -6.15 -14.80 28.03
CA GLY A 268 -5.84 -13.70 28.95
C GLY A 268 -4.38 -13.24 28.98
N SER A 269 -3.47 -13.89 28.24
CA SER A 269 -2.06 -13.50 28.14
C SER A 269 -1.80 -12.39 27.10
N GLU A 270 -0.64 -11.74 27.20
CA GLU A 270 -0.27 -10.56 26.39
C GLU A 270 -0.26 -10.78 24.87
N LEU A 271 -0.04 -12.01 24.39
CA LEU A 271 -0.01 -12.34 22.95
C LEU A 271 -1.25 -13.11 22.47
N TYR A 272 -2.28 -13.29 23.30
CA TYR A 272 -3.47 -14.08 22.96
C TYR A 272 -4.18 -13.60 21.67
N ASN A 273 -4.35 -12.28 21.52
CA ASN A 273 -5.02 -11.66 20.37
C ASN A 273 -4.06 -11.21 19.26
N ASN A 274 -2.77 -11.54 19.36
CA ASN A 274 -1.76 -11.04 18.44
C ASN A 274 -1.71 -11.90 17.18
N SER A 275 -2.03 -11.29 16.02
CA SER A 275 -2.10 -12.04 14.76
C SER A 275 -0.75 -12.59 14.32
N TYR A 276 0.33 -11.88 14.63
CA TYR A 276 1.70 -12.30 14.32
C TYR A 276 2.12 -13.50 15.17
N ALA A 277 1.84 -13.48 16.48
CA ALA A 277 2.13 -14.60 17.39
C ALA A 277 1.46 -15.90 16.94
N ARG A 278 0.20 -15.82 16.51
CA ARG A 278 -0.52 -16.95 15.90
C ARG A 278 0.14 -17.48 14.64
N MET A 279 0.54 -16.60 13.74
CA MET A 279 1.23 -16.99 12.52
C MET A 279 2.59 -17.65 12.82
N VAL A 280 3.32 -17.17 13.84
CA VAL A 280 4.56 -17.82 14.32
C VAL A 280 4.27 -19.23 14.85
N GLN A 281 3.22 -19.40 15.67
CA GLN A 281 2.84 -20.69 16.22
C GLN A 281 2.43 -21.70 15.13
N GLU A 282 1.69 -21.25 14.12
CA GLU A 282 1.15 -22.11 13.06
C GLU A 282 2.17 -22.41 11.95
N GLN A 283 3.01 -21.44 11.58
CA GLN A 283 3.83 -21.48 10.36
C GLN A 283 5.34 -21.34 10.60
N GLY A 284 5.75 -20.99 11.83
CA GLY A 284 7.14 -20.70 12.19
C GLY A 284 7.53 -19.24 11.94
N GLU A 285 8.57 -18.80 12.65
CA GLU A 285 9.05 -17.40 12.62
C GLU A 285 9.50 -16.96 11.22
N GLU A 286 10.17 -17.82 10.46
CA GLU A 286 10.67 -17.45 9.13
C GLU A 286 9.55 -17.06 8.16
N LYS A 287 8.43 -17.80 8.17
CA LYS A 287 7.26 -17.49 7.33
C LYS A 287 6.53 -16.25 7.82
N ALA A 288 6.41 -16.08 9.13
CA ALA A 288 5.82 -14.89 9.75
C ALA A 288 6.61 -13.62 9.39
N GLU A 289 7.94 -13.68 9.47
CA GLU A 289 8.87 -12.63 9.06
C GLU A 289 8.71 -12.26 7.58
N ALA A 290 8.69 -13.27 6.70
CA ALA A 290 8.51 -13.07 5.27
C ALA A 290 7.14 -12.45 4.92
N PHE A 291 6.11 -12.70 5.72
CA PHE A 291 4.80 -12.05 5.57
C PHE A 291 4.88 -10.57 5.93
N VAL A 292 5.47 -10.21 7.07
CA VAL A 292 5.61 -8.80 7.48
C VAL A 292 6.46 -8.02 6.48
N SER A 293 7.56 -8.60 6.00
CA SER A 293 8.43 -8.00 4.98
C SER A 293 7.66 -7.71 3.67
N ARG A 294 6.76 -8.62 3.28
CA ARG A 294 5.84 -8.40 2.16
C ARG A 294 4.84 -7.28 2.44
N CYS A 295 4.25 -7.23 3.63
CA CYS A 295 3.36 -6.13 4.03
C CYS A 295 4.05 -4.77 3.93
N THR A 296 5.28 -4.64 4.43
CA THR A 296 6.07 -3.39 4.33
C THR A 296 6.41 -3.02 2.89
N THR A 297 6.70 -4.00 2.03
CA THR A 297 6.95 -3.79 0.60
C THR A 297 5.69 -3.30 -0.11
N GLN A 298 4.55 -3.94 0.14
CA GLN A 298 3.27 -3.59 -0.45
C GLN A 298 2.82 -2.18 -0.08
N ILE A 299 3.04 -1.75 1.17
CA ILE A 299 2.78 -0.37 1.60
C ILE A 299 3.62 0.64 0.81
N ALA A 300 4.89 0.32 0.56
CA ALA A 300 5.78 1.20 -0.21
C ALA A 300 5.31 1.36 -1.66
N GLU A 301 4.92 0.25 -2.30
CA GLU A 301 4.37 0.23 -3.66
C GLU A 301 3.03 0.96 -3.76
N ASN A 302 2.12 0.73 -2.81
CA ASN A 302 0.86 1.46 -2.70
C ASN A 302 1.13 2.96 -2.56
N GLY A 303 2.12 3.35 -1.75
CA GLY A 303 2.65 4.72 -1.62
C GLY A 303 3.01 5.42 -2.94
N GLU A 304 3.52 4.69 -3.93
CA GLU A 304 3.87 5.22 -5.25
C GLU A 304 2.66 5.36 -6.17
N ILE A 305 1.77 4.37 -6.13
CA ILE A 305 0.49 4.40 -6.85
C ILE A 305 -0.33 5.62 -6.40
N ILE A 306 -0.40 5.89 -5.09
CA ILE A 306 -1.09 7.05 -4.49
C ILE A 306 -0.53 8.38 -5.01
N ARG A 307 0.80 8.53 -5.02
CA ARG A 307 1.48 9.75 -5.50
C ARG A 307 1.29 9.96 -7.00
N SER A 308 1.24 8.89 -7.80
CA SER A 308 0.95 8.99 -9.24
C SER A 308 -0.46 9.49 -9.54
N PHE A 309 -1.40 9.35 -8.60
CA PHE A 309 -2.79 9.81 -8.75
C PHE A 309 -3.04 11.24 -8.27
N ALA A 310 -2.14 11.80 -7.46
CA ALA A 310 -2.19 13.20 -7.03
C ALA A 310 -1.58 14.17 -8.06
N ALA A 311 -0.82 13.66 -9.04
CA ALA A 311 -0.20 14.40 -10.15
C ALA A 311 -1.14 14.52 -11.36
#